data_AF-A0A178XUI1-F1
#
_entry.id   AF-A0A178XUI1-F1
#
_cell.length_a   1.000
_cell.length_b   1.000
_cell.length_c   1.000
_cell.angle_alpha   90.00
_cell.angle_beta   90.00
_cell.angle_gamma   90.00
#
_symmetry.space_group_name_H-M   'P 1'
#
loop_
_entity.id
_entity.type
_entity.pdbx_description
1 polymer ?
#
loop_
_entity_poly.entity_id
_entity_poly.type
_entity_poly.pdbx_seq_one_letter_code
_entity_poly.pdbx_strand_id
1 'polypeptide(L)' 'MRLFECGSLVPGCPWHTRADNDAEIVRRVVEHMRDTHGETVIRENMIDNIKARIVDETQAA' A
#
# COMPACT_ATOMS: atom_id res chain seq x y z
N MET A 1 14.34 -0.08 -3.66
CA MET A 1 13.25 -1.03 -3.27
C MET A 1 12.06 -0.21 -2.85
N ARG A 2 10.82 -0.60 -3.16
CA ARG A 2 9.61 0.15 -2.78
C ARG A 2 9.01 -0.41 -1.50
N LEU A 3 8.57 0.48 -0.61
CA LEU A 3 7.94 0.18 0.67
C LEU A 3 6.58 0.89 0.75
N PHE A 4 5.59 0.22 1.32
CA PHE A 4 4.30 0.79 1.65
C PHE A 4 3.85 0.34 3.04
N GLU A 5 3.28 1.28 3.79
CA GLU A 5 2.77 1.07 5.13
C GLU A 5 1.26 1.37 5.15
N CYS A 6 0.43 0.36 5.41
CA CYS A 6 -1.02 0.54 5.45
C CYS A 6 -1.43 1.54 6.54
N GLY A 7 -0.69 1.60 7.67
CA GLY A 7 -0.90 2.57 8.74
C GLY A 7 -0.89 4.05 8.28
N SER A 8 -0.22 4.36 7.17
CA SER A 8 -0.21 5.71 6.57
C SER A 8 -1.51 6.08 5.84
N LEU A 9 -2.35 5.09 5.55
CA LEU A 9 -3.64 5.22 4.88
C LEU A 9 -4.80 4.89 5.83
N VAL A 10 -4.72 3.75 6.52
CA VAL A 10 -5.70 3.27 7.49
C VAL A 10 -5.08 3.33 8.90
N PRO A 11 -5.45 4.31 9.73
CA PRO A 11 -4.87 4.45 11.07
C PRO A 11 -5.16 3.20 11.91
N GLY A 12 -4.11 2.66 12.53
CA GLY A 12 -4.18 1.47 13.36
C GLY A 12 -3.90 0.14 12.64
N CYS A 13 -3.64 0.15 11.32
CA CYS A 13 -3.20 -1.04 10.61
C CYS A 13 -1.67 -1.19 10.65
N PRO A 14 -1.12 -2.26 11.27
CA PRO A 14 0.34 -2.48 11.35
C PRO A 14 0.91 -3.12 10.07
N TRP A 15 0.08 -3.39 9.06
CA TRP A 15 0.51 -4.10 7.86
C TRP A 15 1.39 -3.23 6.98
N HIS A 16 2.46 -3.83 6.47
CA HIS A 16 3.39 -3.20 5.54
C HIS A 16 3.86 -4.20 4.48
N THR A 17 4.29 -3.71 3.33
CA THR A 17 4.82 -4.56 2.25
C THR A 17 5.96 -3.86 1.52
N ARG A 18 6.90 -4.66 1.01
CA ARG A 18 8.00 -4.21 0.17
C ARG A 18 8.11 -5.03 -1.10
N ALA A 19 8.47 -4.39 -2.20
CA ALA A 19 8.63 -5.01 -3.51
C ALA A 19 9.58 -4.19 -4.39
N ASP A 20 10.00 -4.76 -5.51
CA ASP A 20 10.91 -4.09 -6.44
C ASP A 20 10.23 -2.95 -7.23
N ASN A 21 8.91 -3.05 -7.42
CA ASN A 21 8.13 -2.12 -8.22
C ASN A 21 6.79 -1.75 -7.57
N ASP A 22 6.26 -0.59 -7.97
CA ASP A 22 4.98 -0.07 -7.48
C ASP A 22 3.79 -0.97 -7.80
N ALA A 23 3.80 -1.65 -8.95
CA ALA A 23 2.67 -2.47 -9.40
C ALA A 23 2.44 -3.65 -8.43
N GLU A 24 3.52 -4.29 -7.99
CA GLU A 24 3.50 -5.38 -7.01
C GLU A 24 3.07 -4.89 -5.62
N ILE A 25 3.51 -3.69 -5.21
CA ILE A 25 3.01 -3.06 -3.98
C ILE A 25 1.50 -2.85 -4.09
N VAL A 26 1.03 -2.15 -5.13
CA VAL A 26 -0.39 -1.83 -5.32
C VAL A 26 -1.24 -3.10 -5.32
N ARG A 27 -0.80 -4.16 -6.01
CA ARG A 27 -1.49 -5.44 -6.03
C ARG A 27 -1.68 -6.02 -4.62
N ARG A 28 -0.62 -6.07 -3.82
CA ARG A 28 -0.66 -6.60 -2.44
C ARG A 28 -1.51 -5.74 -1.52
N VAL A 29 -1.43 -4.41 -1.65
CA VAL A 29 -2.25 -3.48 -0.87
C VAL A 29 -3.73 -3.67 -1.18
N VAL A 30 -4.09 -3.80 -2.46
CA VAL A 30 -5.47 -4.03 -2.88
C VAL A 30 -6.02 -5.35 -2.36
N GLU A 31 -5.20 -6.42 -2.39
CA GLU A 31 -5.57 -7.71 -1.83
C GLU A 31 -5.79 -7.62 -0.31
N HIS A 32 -4.88 -6.97 0.41
CA HIS A 32 -5.01 -6.72 1.84
C HIS A 32 -6.25 -5.88 2.20
N MET A 33 -6.54 -4.84 1.42
CA MET A 33 -7.75 -4.02 1.59
C MET A 33 -9.03 -4.85 1.46
N ARG A 34 -9.06 -5.81 0.54
CA ARG A 34 -10.21 -6.71 0.36
C ARG A 34 -10.35 -7.70 1.51
N ASP A 35 -9.25 -8.32 1.92
CA ASP A 35 -9.26 -9.40 2.90
C ASP A 35 -9.38 -8.88 4.35
N THR A 36 -8.56 -7.89 4.71
CA THR A 36 -8.46 -7.40 6.09
C THR A 36 -9.43 -6.26 6.38
N HIS A 37 -9.66 -5.36 5.42
CA HIS A 37 -10.55 -4.21 5.58
C HIS A 37 -11.96 -4.43 5.03
N GLY A 38 -12.20 -5.55 4.32
CA GLY A 38 -13.49 -5.84 3.69
C GLY A 38 -13.84 -4.88 2.55
N GLU A 39 -12.85 -4.19 1.98
CA GLU A 39 -13.05 -3.19 0.94
C GLU A 39 -13.40 -3.87 -0.39
N THR A 40 -14.69 -3.99 -0.69
CA THR A 40 -15.18 -4.66 -1.90
C THR A 40 -15.04 -3.82 -3.17
N VAL A 41 -14.93 -2.49 -3.04
CA VAL A 41 -14.87 -1.56 -4.17
C VAL A 41 -13.64 -0.68 -4.08
N ILE A 42 -12.66 -0.97 -4.93
CA ILE A 42 -11.43 -0.20 -5.01
C ILE A 42 -11.57 0.86 -6.11
N ARG A 43 -11.66 2.13 -5.70
CA ARG A 43 -11.77 3.27 -6.62
C ARG A 43 -10.40 3.71 -7.12
N GLU A 44 -10.35 4.32 -8.30
CA GLU A 44 -9.11 4.86 -8.88
C GLU A 44 -8.41 5.85 -7.95
N ASN A 45 -9.17 6.72 -7.27
CA ASN A 45 -8.61 7.65 -6.28
C ASN A 45 -7.93 6.94 -5.10
N MET A 46 -8.41 5.75 -4.71
CA MET A 46 -7.75 4.96 -3.66
C MET A 46 -6.41 4.40 -4.16
N ILE A 47 -6.36 3.94 -5.41
CA ILE A 47 -5.10 3.51 -6.04
C ILE A 47 -4.09 4.65 -6.12
N ASP A 48 -4.55 5.85 -6.46
CA ASP A 48 -3.70 7.05 -6.49
C ASP A 48 -3.16 7.39 -5.09
N ASN A 49 -4.01 7.34 -4.06
CA ASN A 49 -3.62 7.51 -2.67
C ASN A 49 -2.61 6.46 -2.18
N ILE A 50 -2.75 5.21 -2.62
CA ILE A 50 -1.81 4.13 -2.32
C ILE A 50 -0.47 4.46 -2.97
N LYS A 51 -0.45 4.76 -4.27
CA LYS A 51 0.77 5.09 -5.02
C LYS A 51 1.52 6.29 -4.45
N ALA A 52 0.79 7.34 -4.04
CA ALA A 52 1.37 8.54 -3.42
C ALA A 52 2.07 8.26 -2.07
N ARG A 53 1.76 7.12 -1.43
CA ARG A 53 2.32 6.69 -0.15
C ARG A 53 3.38 5.59 -0.29
N ILE A 54 3.69 5.16 -1.52
CA ILE A 54 4.80 4.24 -1.76
C ILE A 54 6.09 5.04 -1.70
N VAL A 55 6.96 4.67 -0.76
CA VAL A 55 8.27 5.31 -0.57
C VAL A 55 9.37 4.42 -1.11
N ASP A 56 10.47 5.03 -1.56
CA ASP A 56 11.66 4.28 -1.92
C ASP A 56 12.48 3.99 -0.65
N GLU A 57 12.64 2.72 -0.32
CA GLU A 57 13.42 2.19 0.81
C GLU A 57 14.92 2.54 0.70
N THR A 58 15.35 3.13 -0.43
CA THR A 58 16.72 3.63 -0.63
C THR A 58 17.01 4.94 0.15
N GLN A 59 16.03 5.51 0.86
CA GLN A 59 16.20 6.67 1.76
C GLN A 59 15.98 6.29 3.23
N ALA A 60 16.81 5.38 3.73
CA ALA A 60 17.10 5.26 5.16
C ALA A 60 18.55 4.79 5.32
N ALA A 61 19.49 5.73 5.15
CA ALA A 61 20.92 5.57 5.43
C ALA A 61 21.36 6.64 6.42
#